data_AF-A0A9P8I4Z8-F1
#
_entry.id   AF-A0A9P8I4Z8-F1
#
_cell.length_a   1.000
_cell.length_b   1.000
_cell.length_c   1.000
_cell.angle_alpha   90.00
_cell.angle_beta   90.00
_cell.angle_gamma   90.00
#
_symmetry.space_group_name_H-M   'P 1'
#
loop_
_entity.id
_entity.type
_entity.pdbx_description
1 polymer ?
#
loop_
_entity_poly.entity_id
_entity_poly.type
_entity_poly.pdbx_seq_one_letter_code
_entity_poly.pdbx_strand_id
1 'polypeptide(L)'
;MPLPNERRINAFLLSGAITLAKNANLHRDPAGSGKSRKERIFARRLWWCCILRDRSIALALRHQHLIDQEDHDVTPLTLEDFEDEFQQSRVYGPYSKYLLARLCISMCRLAVIATKLVAIKSFPNKPSTSDAKSSISEKDAIASVLSVEALNMELRIWFRSLTDEEMHHPCKEPTHSTAIVLHRKYLEMVY
;
A
#
# COMPACT_ATOMS: atom_id res chain seq x y z
N MET A 1 10.35 18.55 -2.21
CA MET A 1 9.05 18.74 -1.52
C MET A 1 8.04 19.20 -2.57
N PRO A 2 6.95 18.47 -2.86
CA PRO A 2 6.03 18.81 -3.96
C PRO A 2 5.26 20.10 -3.65
N LEU A 3 4.98 20.89 -4.70
CA LEU A 3 4.36 22.22 -4.60
C LEU A 3 2.92 22.11 -4.07
N PRO A 4 2.40 23.11 -3.34
CA PRO A 4 1.06 23.05 -2.74
C PRO A 4 -0.07 22.71 -3.72
N ASN A 5 0.02 23.17 -4.97
CA ASN A 5 -0.96 22.91 -6.02
C ASN A 5 -0.93 21.45 -6.50
N GLU A 6 0.27 20.87 -6.65
CA GLU A 6 0.44 19.48 -7.09
C GLU A 6 -0.15 18.49 -6.08
N ARG A 7 -0.03 18.79 -4.78
CA ARG A 7 -0.62 17.97 -3.72
C ARG A 7 -2.14 17.88 -3.85
N ARG A 8 -2.78 19.03 -4.10
CA ARG A 8 -4.25 19.12 -4.26
C ARG A 8 -4.71 18.44 -5.54
N ILE A 9 -3.98 18.60 -6.64
CA ILE A 9 -4.28 17.94 -7.92
C ILE A 9 -4.14 16.42 -7.78
N ASN A 10 -3.06 15.92 -7.15
CA ASN A 10 -2.85 14.49 -6.96
C ASN A 10 -3.94 13.84 -6.09
N ALA A 11 -4.37 14.51 -5.01
CA ALA A 11 -5.46 14.04 -4.17
C ALA A 11 -6.80 14.04 -4.93
N PHE A 12 -7.06 15.08 -5.73
CA PHE A 12 -8.26 15.17 -6.55
C PHE A 12 -8.34 14.05 -7.60
N LEU A 13 -7.26 13.83 -8.35
CA LEU A 13 -7.19 12.76 -9.36
C LEU A 13 -7.35 11.38 -8.73
N LEU A 14 -6.73 11.15 -7.57
CA LEU A 14 -6.88 9.90 -6.84
C LEU A 14 -8.34 9.67 -6.40
N SER A 15 -9.00 10.69 -5.84
CA SER A 15 -10.42 10.60 -5.45
C SER A 15 -11.32 10.25 -6.64
N GLY A 16 -11.09 10.86 -7.80
CA GLY A 16 -11.79 10.52 -9.03
C GLY A 16 -11.55 9.07 -9.46
N ALA A 17 -10.30 8.60 -9.42
CA ALA A 17 -9.95 7.22 -9.76
C ALA A 17 -10.64 6.19 -8.82
N ILE A 18 -10.65 6.46 -7.51
CA ILE A 18 -11.33 5.63 -6.51
C ILE A 18 -12.83 5.58 -6.78
N THR A 19 -13.44 6.72 -7.07
CA THR A 19 -14.87 6.81 -7.38
C THR A 19 -15.23 5.96 -8.61
N LEU A 20 -14.45 6.06 -9.68
CA LEU A 20 -14.65 5.24 -10.88
C LEU A 20 -14.46 3.74 -10.60
N ALA A 21 -13.44 3.38 -9.80
CA ALA A 21 -13.21 1.99 -9.40
C ALA A 21 -14.36 1.44 -8.54
N LYS A 22 -14.90 2.24 -7.61
CA LYS A 22 -16.07 1.88 -6.81
C LYS A 22 -17.30 1.67 -7.70
N ASN A 23 -17.57 2.56 -8.65
CA ASN A 23 -18.67 2.44 -9.63
C ASN A 23 -18.56 1.18 -10.50
N ALA A 24 -17.35 0.75 -10.83
CA ALA A 24 -17.09 -0.49 -11.56
C ALA A 24 -17.09 -1.76 -10.66
N ASN A 25 -17.47 -1.63 -9.39
CA ASN A 25 -17.48 -2.71 -8.38
C ASN A 25 -16.10 -3.39 -8.20
N LEU A 26 -15.00 -2.64 -8.37
CA LEU A 26 -13.66 -3.20 -8.19
C LEU A 26 -13.25 -3.37 -6.73
N HIS A 27 -13.96 -2.71 -5.81
CA HIS A 27 -13.81 -2.83 -4.36
C HIS A 27 -14.43 -4.11 -3.80
N ARG A 28 -15.10 -4.89 -4.64
CA ARG A 28 -15.72 -6.16 -4.28
C ARG A 28 -14.90 -7.34 -4.79
N ASP A 29 -14.84 -8.42 -4.02
CA ASP A 29 -14.19 -9.65 -4.44
C ASP A 29 -14.78 -10.09 -5.78
N PRO A 30 -13.98 -10.15 -6.84
CA PRO A 30 -14.49 -10.58 -8.13
C PRO A 30 -14.75 -12.09 -8.18
N ALA A 31 -14.44 -12.86 -7.13
CA ALA A 31 -14.86 -14.25 -6.99
C ALA A 31 -16.40 -14.35 -7.12
N GLY A 32 -16.87 -15.20 -8.04
CA GLY A 32 -18.31 -15.38 -8.28
C GLY A 32 -18.97 -14.34 -9.21
N SER A 33 -18.27 -13.30 -9.65
CA SER A 33 -18.85 -12.21 -10.47
C SER A 33 -19.15 -12.53 -11.94
N GLY A 34 -19.12 -13.80 -12.37
CA GLY A 34 -19.26 -14.21 -13.78
C GLY A 34 -18.13 -13.76 -14.73
N LYS A 35 -17.24 -12.87 -14.27
CA LYS A 35 -16.09 -12.36 -15.01
C LYS A 35 -15.07 -13.46 -15.33
N SER A 36 -14.39 -13.34 -16.48
CA SER A 36 -13.28 -14.22 -16.86
C SER A 36 -12.09 -14.09 -15.89
N ARG A 37 -11.20 -15.10 -15.83
CA ARG A 37 -9.99 -15.06 -14.96
C ARG A 37 -9.19 -13.77 -15.18
N LYS A 38 -8.99 -13.38 -16.42
CA LYS A 38 -8.23 -12.17 -16.80
C LYS A 38 -8.87 -10.89 -16.27
N GLU A 39 -10.18 -10.76 -16.39
CA GLU A 39 -10.92 -9.60 -15.86
C GLU A 39 -10.89 -9.53 -14.33
N ARG A 40 -10.98 -10.68 -13.65
CA ARG A 40 -10.88 -10.74 -12.19
C ARG A 40 -9.49 -10.32 -11.70
N ILE A 41 -8.44 -10.80 -12.35
CA ILE A 41 -7.05 -10.41 -12.06
C ILE A 41 -6.87 -8.90 -12.30
N PHE A 42 -7.32 -8.40 -13.44
CA PHE A 42 -7.23 -6.97 -13.77
C PHE A 42 -7.94 -6.11 -12.71
N ALA A 43 -9.17 -6.48 -12.31
CA ALA A 43 -9.93 -5.79 -11.29
C ALA A 43 -9.18 -5.73 -9.95
N ARG A 44 -8.63 -6.87 -9.49
CA ARG A 44 -7.84 -6.95 -8.26
C ARG A 44 -6.60 -6.06 -8.32
N ARG A 45 -5.81 -6.17 -9.39
CA ARG A 45 -4.61 -5.33 -9.57
C ARG A 45 -4.96 -3.84 -9.55
N LEU A 46 -5.99 -3.43 -10.28
CA LEU A 46 -6.39 -2.04 -10.38
C LEU A 46 -6.87 -1.47 -9.03
N TRP A 47 -7.65 -2.24 -8.28
CA TRP A 47 -8.07 -1.85 -6.93
C TRP A 47 -6.89 -1.71 -5.96
N TRP A 48 -5.97 -2.68 -5.95
CA TRP A 48 -4.78 -2.60 -5.12
C TRP A 48 -3.86 -1.44 -5.51
N CYS A 49 -3.80 -1.05 -6.79
CA CYS A 49 -3.12 0.18 -7.22
C CYS A 49 -3.75 1.43 -6.61
N CYS A 50 -5.09 1.51 -6.53
CA CYS A 50 -5.78 2.60 -5.85
C CYS A 50 -5.41 2.65 -4.35
N ILE A 51 -5.43 1.50 -3.66
CA ILE A 51 -5.03 1.40 -2.25
C ILE A 51 -3.57 1.87 -2.07
N LEU A 52 -2.64 1.33 -2.85
CA LEU A 52 -1.23 1.69 -2.79
C LEU A 52 -1.01 3.20 -2.93
N ARG A 53 -1.69 3.82 -3.91
CA ARG A 53 -1.58 5.26 -4.16
C ARG A 53 -2.19 6.07 -3.02
N ASP A 54 -3.34 5.65 -2.50
CA ASP A 54 -3.99 6.29 -1.36
C ASP A 54 -3.10 6.27 -0.11
N ARG A 55 -2.54 5.11 0.24
CA ARG A 55 -1.64 4.99 1.39
C ARG A 55 -0.34 5.78 1.19
N SER A 56 0.22 5.78 -0.01
CA SER A 56 1.44 6.54 -0.32
C SER A 56 1.24 8.05 -0.16
N ILE A 57 0.10 8.59 -0.63
CA ILE A 57 -0.24 10.00 -0.49
C ILE A 57 -0.56 10.34 0.97
N ALA A 58 -1.35 9.51 1.65
CA ALA A 58 -1.71 9.72 3.06
C ALA A 58 -0.47 9.75 3.96
N LEU A 59 0.49 8.84 3.76
CA LEU A 59 1.76 8.84 4.49
C LEU A 59 2.60 10.09 4.19
N ALA A 60 2.73 10.47 2.92
CA ALA A 60 3.54 11.62 2.51
C ALA A 60 2.95 12.96 2.98
N LEU A 61 1.62 13.08 3.03
CA LEU A 61 0.91 14.32 3.34
C LEU A 61 0.29 14.36 4.75
N ARG A 62 0.43 13.27 5.53
CA ARG A 62 -0.18 13.11 6.86
C ARG A 62 -1.70 13.34 6.87
N HIS A 63 -2.38 12.86 5.83
CA HIS A 63 -3.84 12.94 5.71
C HIS A 63 -4.50 11.60 6.05
N GLN A 64 -5.82 11.65 6.29
CA GLN A 64 -6.64 10.44 6.36
C GLN A 64 -6.71 9.75 4.99
N HIS A 65 -6.87 8.43 5.03
CA HIS A 65 -7.09 7.61 3.86
C HIS A 65 -8.43 7.90 3.20
N LEU A 66 -8.52 7.79 1.88
CA LEU A 66 -9.80 7.88 1.16
C LEU A 66 -10.52 6.53 1.09
N ILE A 67 -9.79 5.42 1.21
CA ILE A 67 -10.35 4.07 1.23
C ILE A 67 -10.26 3.52 2.66
N ASP A 68 -11.40 3.27 3.28
CA ASP A 68 -11.44 2.56 4.56
C ASP A 68 -11.23 1.05 4.35
N GLN A 69 -10.62 0.40 5.34
CA GLN A 69 -10.33 -1.04 5.27
C GLN A 69 -11.63 -1.88 5.25
N GLU A 70 -12.70 -1.36 5.86
CA GLU A 70 -14.02 -2.01 5.94
C GLU A 70 -14.85 -1.85 4.65
N ASP A 71 -14.44 -0.94 3.77
CA ASP A 71 -15.15 -0.58 2.54
C ASP A 71 -14.89 -1.55 1.38
N HIS A 72 -14.02 -2.55 1.55
CA HIS A 72 -13.65 -3.50 0.50
C HIS A 72 -13.33 -4.89 1.03
N ASP A 73 -13.60 -5.91 0.22
CA ASP A 73 -13.35 -7.33 0.53
C ASP A 73 -12.41 -8.00 -0.49
N VAL A 74 -11.70 -7.19 -1.29
CA VAL A 74 -10.74 -7.67 -2.29
C VAL A 74 -9.55 -8.38 -1.65
N THR A 75 -9.31 -9.62 -2.06
CA THR A 75 -8.20 -10.45 -1.56
C THR A 75 -6.82 -9.88 -1.95
N PRO A 76 -5.79 -10.05 -1.07
CA PRO A 76 -4.42 -9.62 -1.37
C PRO A 76 -3.88 -10.18 -2.67
N LEU A 77 -3.05 -9.42 -3.38
CA LEU A 77 -2.39 -9.87 -4.60
C LEU A 77 -1.42 -11.04 -4.31
N THR A 78 -1.36 -11.96 -5.26
CA THR A 78 -0.49 -13.14 -5.27
C THR A 78 0.35 -13.15 -6.54
N LEU A 79 1.34 -14.05 -6.63
CA LEU A 79 2.14 -14.19 -7.84
C LEU A 79 1.34 -14.65 -9.06
N GLU A 80 0.29 -15.44 -8.85
CA GLU A 80 -0.62 -15.88 -9.92
C GLU A 80 -1.31 -14.69 -10.60
N ASP A 81 -1.52 -13.62 -9.84
CA ASP A 81 -2.08 -12.40 -10.40
C ASP A 81 -1.14 -11.76 -11.41
N PHE A 82 0.14 -12.12 -11.50
CA PHE A 82 1.14 -11.54 -12.43
C PHE A 82 1.66 -12.51 -13.48
N GLU A 83 1.21 -13.76 -13.48
CA GLU A 83 1.73 -14.85 -14.31
C GLU A 83 1.76 -14.51 -15.81
N ASP A 84 0.68 -13.92 -16.33
CA ASP A 84 0.55 -13.50 -17.73
C ASP A 84 1.57 -12.43 -18.15
N GLU A 85 2.06 -11.60 -17.21
CA GLU A 85 2.97 -10.49 -17.52
C GLU A 85 4.41 -10.96 -17.75
N PHE A 86 4.78 -12.08 -17.11
CA PHE A 86 6.16 -12.58 -17.12
C PHE A 86 6.66 -12.86 -18.54
N GLN A 87 5.77 -13.28 -19.43
CA GLN A 87 6.11 -13.65 -20.81
C GLN A 87 5.82 -12.57 -21.86
N GLN A 88 5.08 -11.49 -21.54
CA GLN A 88 4.51 -10.60 -22.56
C GLN A 88 5.33 -9.34 -22.87
N SER A 89 6.00 -8.73 -21.88
CA SER A 89 6.77 -7.49 -22.09
C SER A 89 8.18 -7.71 -22.68
N ARG A 90 8.54 -6.87 -23.67
CA ARG A 90 9.86 -6.82 -24.35
C ARG A 90 10.91 -5.97 -23.62
N VAL A 91 10.53 -5.30 -22.52
CA VAL A 91 11.38 -4.30 -21.84
C VAL A 91 12.16 -4.90 -20.68
N TYR A 92 11.56 -5.82 -19.94
CA TYR A 92 12.18 -6.48 -18.80
C TYR A 92 12.24 -7.98 -19.05
N GLY A 93 13.32 -8.64 -18.62
CA GLY A 93 13.38 -10.11 -18.61
C GLY A 93 12.38 -10.71 -17.62
N PRO A 94 12.01 -12.01 -17.77
CA PRO A 94 11.05 -12.69 -16.89
C PRO A 94 11.37 -12.57 -15.40
N TYR A 95 12.66 -12.67 -15.04
CA TYR A 95 13.11 -12.55 -13.66
C TYR A 95 12.91 -11.15 -13.07
N SER A 96 13.24 -10.09 -13.82
CA SER A 96 13.00 -8.70 -13.39
C SER A 96 11.51 -8.42 -13.17
N LYS A 97 10.64 -9.01 -13.99
CA LYS A 97 9.18 -8.89 -13.79
C LYS A 97 8.70 -9.65 -12.57
N TYR A 98 9.25 -10.85 -12.33
CA TYR A 98 8.99 -11.59 -11.10
C TYR A 98 9.35 -10.75 -9.86
N LEU A 99 10.53 -10.12 -9.85
CA LEU A 99 10.91 -9.21 -8.77
C LEU A 99 9.95 -8.01 -8.64
N LEU A 100 9.53 -7.39 -9.75
CA LEU A 100 8.58 -6.28 -9.71
C LEU A 100 7.19 -6.71 -9.17
N ALA A 101 6.69 -7.88 -9.57
CA ALA A 101 5.46 -8.43 -9.03
C ALA A 101 5.54 -8.66 -7.52
N ARG A 102 6.67 -9.20 -7.04
CA ARG A 102 6.89 -9.43 -5.62
C ARG A 102 7.03 -8.15 -4.82
N LEU A 103 7.75 -7.16 -5.36
CA LEU A 103 7.81 -5.81 -4.78
C LEU A 103 6.40 -5.21 -4.70
N CYS A 104 5.59 -5.34 -5.74
CA CYS A 104 4.20 -4.88 -5.72
C CYS A 104 3.37 -5.55 -4.62
N ILE A 105 3.46 -6.88 -4.48
CA ILE A 105 2.79 -7.64 -3.42
C ILE A 105 3.27 -7.18 -2.04
N SER A 106 4.58 -7.00 -1.87
CA SER A 106 5.15 -6.51 -0.61
C SER A 106 4.68 -5.09 -0.27
N MET A 107 4.60 -4.21 -1.25
CA MET A 107 4.04 -2.87 -1.08
C MET A 107 2.56 -2.91 -0.69
N CYS A 108 1.78 -3.87 -1.21
CA CYS A 108 0.37 -4.04 -0.81
C CYS A 108 0.26 -4.44 0.68
N ARG A 109 1.13 -5.35 1.14
CA ARG A 109 1.21 -5.70 2.57
C ARG A 109 1.58 -4.50 3.42
N LEU A 110 2.55 -3.70 2.98
CA LEU A 110 2.92 -2.46 3.66
C LEU A 110 1.75 -1.46 3.72
N ALA A 111 0.96 -1.33 2.65
CA ALA A 111 -0.21 -0.45 2.63
C ALA A 111 -1.26 -0.84 3.67
N VAL A 112 -1.45 -2.15 3.93
CA VAL A 112 -2.31 -2.63 5.02
C VAL A 112 -1.75 -2.21 6.38
N ILE A 113 -0.44 -2.41 6.62
CA ILE A 113 0.23 -1.97 7.86
C ILE A 113 0.11 -0.45 8.04
N ALA A 114 0.32 0.33 6.98
CA ALA A 114 0.21 1.79 6.98
C ALA A 114 -1.20 2.29 7.37
N THR A 115 -2.23 1.48 7.09
CA THR A 115 -3.61 1.81 7.45
C THR A 115 -3.76 1.95 8.97
N LYS A 116 -3.10 1.06 9.73
CA LYS A 116 -3.08 1.07 11.20
C LYS A 116 -2.31 2.27 11.76
N LEU A 117 -1.26 2.71 11.08
CA LEU A 117 -0.40 3.83 11.51
C LEU A 117 -1.16 5.17 11.56
N VAL A 118 -2.01 5.44 10.57
CA VAL A 118 -2.81 6.67 10.56
C VAL A 118 -3.95 6.59 11.58
N ALA A 119 -4.55 5.42 11.77
CA ALA A 119 -5.57 5.22 12.80
C ALA A 119 -5.05 5.55 14.22
N ILE A 120 -3.81 5.16 14.54
CA ILE A 120 -3.15 5.51 15.82
C ILE A 120 -2.98 7.03 15.97
N LYS A 121 -2.68 7.76 14.89
CA LYS A 121 -2.58 9.24 14.91
C LYS A 121 -3.93 9.95 14.97
N SER A 122 -5.00 9.29 14.53
CA SER A 122 -6.36 9.83 14.55
C SER A 122 -7.06 9.69 15.90
N PHE A 123 -6.46 9.03 16.90
CA PHE A 123 -6.89 9.17 18.30
C PHE A 123 -6.76 10.64 18.71
N PRO A 124 -7.85 11.41 18.80
CA PRO A 124 -7.75 12.84 18.94
C PRO A 124 -7.54 13.19 20.42
N ASN A 125 -6.59 14.08 20.66
CA ASN A 125 -6.95 15.31 21.38
C ASN A 125 -8.25 15.82 20.75
N LYS A 126 -9.41 15.47 21.30
CA LYS A 126 -10.65 16.19 21.00
C LYS A 126 -10.47 17.55 21.67
N PRO A 127 -10.40 18.69 20.94
CA PRO A 127 -10.77 19.94 21.55
C PRO A 127 -12.28 19.91 21.73
N SER A 128 -12.75 19.27 22.80
CA SER A 128 -14.08 19.56 23.30
C SER A 128 -14.04 21.01 23.74
N THR A 129 -14.76 21.85 23.00
CA THR A 129 -15.23 23.15 23.48
C THR A 129 -16.10 22.91 24.72
N SER A 130 -15.46 22.79 25.87
CA SER A 130 -15.96 22.95 27.24
C SER A 130 -14.91 22.39 28.19
N ASP A 131 -14.56 23.19 29.18
CA ASP A 131 -13.56 22.93 30.20
C ASP A 131 -13.76 21.56 30.88
N ALA A 132 -12.97 20.58 30.47
CA ALA A 132 -12.70 19.38 31.26
C ALA A 132 -11.28 18.91 30.93
N LYS A 133 -10.42 18.87 31.94
CA LYS A 133 -9.10 18.24 31.86
C LYS A 133 -9.29 16.77 31.48
N SER A 134 -9.18 16.44 30.19
CA SER A 134 -9.20 15.06 29.71
C SER A 134 -7.86 14.41 30.07
N SER A 135 -7.72 13.93 31.30
CA SER A 135 -6.64 13.02 31.65
C SER A 135 -6.86 11.74 30.84
N ILE A 136 -5.98 11.46 29.88
CA ILE A 136 -5.91 10.16 29.22
C ILE A 136 -5.76 9.11 30.33
N SER A 137 -6.67 8.14 30.37
CA SER A 137 -6.60 7.06 31.35
C SER A 137 -5.30 6.29 31.15
N GLU A 138 -4.63 5.91 32.23
CA GLU A 138 -3.41 5.08 32.20
C GLU A 138 -3.60 3.81 31.36
N LYS A 139 -4.82 3.24 31.38
CA LYS A 139 -5.21 2.09 30.54
C LYS A 139 -5.20 2.40 29.04
N ASP A 140 -5.66 3.59 28.65
CA ASP A 140 -5.70 4.02 27.24
C ASP A 140 -4.29 4.34 26.72
N ALA A 141 -3.43 4.89 27.59
CA ALA A 141 -2.03 5.10 27.29
C ALA A 141 -1.28 3.77 27.09
N ILE A 142 -1.47 2.80 27.99
CA ILE A 142 -0.87 1.46 27.88
C ILE A 142 -1.36 0.76 26.60
N ALA A 143 -2.67 0.80 26.31
CA ALA A 143 -3.23 0.22 25.08
C ALA A 143 -2.63 0.85 23.82
N SER A 144 -2.39 2.16 23.84
CA SER A 144 -1.74 2.88 22.73
C SER A 144 -0.29 2.44 22.54
N VAL A 145 0.47 2.28 23.63
CA VAL A 145 1.86 1.81 23.58
C VAL A 145 1.94 0.39 23.01
N LEU A 146 1.12 -0.53 23.51
CA LEU A 146 1.08 -1.92 23.01
C LEU A 146 0.70 -1.98 21.53
N SER A 147 -0.24 -1.14 21.09
CA SER A 147 -0.63 -1.03 19.67
C SER A 147 0.53 -0.56 18.78
N VAL A 148 1.30 0.44 19.24
CA VAL A 148 2.49 0.92 18.54
C VAL A 148 3.59 -0.14 18.48
N GLU A 149 3.81 -0.88 19.56
CA GLU A 149 4.79 -1.98 19.60
C GLU A 149 4.41 -3.12 18.66
N ALA A 150 3.14 -3.54 18.66
CA ALA A 150 2.63 -4.54 17.74
C ALA A 150 2.81 -4.10 16.27
N LEU A 151 2.48 -2.84 15.97
CA LEU A 151 2.67 -2.29 14.63
C LEU A 151 4.14 -2.26 14.19
N ASN A 152 5.05 -1.89 15.11
CA ASN A 152 6.48 -1.91 14.86
C ASN A 152 6.99 -3.34 14.62
N MET A 153 6.45 -4.33 15.33
CA MET A 153 6.76 -5.73 15.11
C MET A 153 6.29 -6.20 13.72
N GLU A 154 5.06 -5.89 13.32
CA GLU A 154 4.54 -6.19 11.98
C GLU A 154 5.42 -5.57 10.88
N LEU A 155 5.82 -4.31 11.05
CA LEU A 155 6.69 -3.61 10.10
C LEU A 155 8.08 -4.26 9.99
N ARG A 156 8.65 -4.69 11.13
CA ARG A 156 9.94 -5.41 11.15
C ARG A 156 9.84 -6.77 10.47
N ILE A 157 8.76 -7.51 10.68
CA ILE A 157 8.50 -8.78 10.00
C ILE A 157 8.40 -8.55 8.49
N TRP A 158 7.63 -7.55 8.08
CA TRP A 158 7.51 -7.15 6.68
C TRP A 158 8.89 -6.82 6.07
N PHE A 159 9.70 -6.01 6.75
CA PHE A 159 11.03 -5.62 6.28
C PHE A 159 11.96 -6.83 6.13
N ARG A 160 11.97 -7.75 7.09
CA ARG A 160 12.78 -8.98 7.01
C ARG A 160 12.34 -9.91 5.88
N SER A 161 11.03 -9.99 5.64
CA SER A 161 10.49 -10.80 4.52
C SER A 161 10.95 -10.30 3.14
N LEU A 162 11.44 -9.06 3.03
CA LEU A 162 12.07 -8.52 1.82
C LEU A 162 13.57 -8.85 1.73
N THR A 163 14.26 -9.05 2.86
CA THR A 163 15.71 -9.21 2.92
C THR A 163 16.18 -10.66 2.88
N ASP A 164 15.39 -11.59 3.43
CA ASP A 164 15.86 -12.96 3.70
C ASP A 164 15.96 -13.87 2.46
N GLU A 165 15.37 -13.53 1.32
CA GLU A 165 15.45 -14.39 0.12
C GLU A 165 15.93 -13.72 -1.20
N GLU A 166 15.86 -12.38 -1.40
CA GLU A 166 15.44 -11.91 -2.75
C GLU A 166 16.21 -10.77 -3.43
N MET A 167 17.25 -10.21 -2.82
CA MET A 167 18.01 -9.10 -3.44
C MET A 167 19.48 -9.39 -3.72
N HIS A 168 19.97 -10.60 -3.41
CA HIS A 168 21.38 -10.96 -3.54
C HIS A 168 21.78 -11.64 -4.85
N HIS A 169 20.86 -11.84 -5.81
CA HIS A 169 21.28 -12.32 -7.13
C HIS A 169 22.04 -11.19 -7.86
N PRO A 170 23.29 -11.41 -8.31
CA PRO A 170 23.96 -10.48 -9.21
C PRO A 170 23.23 -10.57 -10.55
N CYS A 171 22.45 -9.53 -10.88
CA CYS A 171 21.83 -9.39 -12.19
C CYS A 171 22.94 -9.40 -13.25
N LYS A 172 23.03 -10.49 -14.03
CA LYS A 172 24.05 -10.64 -15.08
C LYS A 172 23.77 -9.78 -16.32
N GLU A 173 22.65 -9.04 -16.36
CA GLU A 173 22.28 -8.23 -17.53
C GLU A 173 22.34 -6.72 -17.24
N PRO A 174 23.16 -5.94 -17.98
CA PRO A 174 23.58 -4.62 -17.50
C PRO A 174 22.62 -3.46 -17.81
N THR A 175 21.48 -3.66 -18.49
CA THR A 175 20.85 -2.52 -19.21
C THR A 175 19.47 -2.09 -18.72
N HIS A 176 18.73 -2.89 -17.96
CA HIS A 176 17.34 -2.55 -17.55
C HIS A 176 17.13 -2.46 -16.03
N SER A 177 18.20 -2.57 -15.23
CA SER A 177 18.15 -2.73 -13.77
C SER A 177 17.92 -1.41 -12.99
N THR A 178 17.88 -0.26 -13.66
CA THR A 178 17.83 1.06 -13.00
C THR A 178 16.54 1.28 -12.22
N ALA A 179 15.39 0.80 -12.71
CA ALA A 179 14.10 0.97 -12.04
C ALA A 179 13.98 0.19 -10.72
N ILE A 180 14.55 -1.03 -10.68
CA ILE A 180 14.59 -1.88 -9.48
C ILE A 180 15.55 -1.29 -8.46
N VAL A 181 16.72 -0.81 -8.91
CA VAL A 181 17.68 -0.11 -8.06
C VAL A 181 17.09 1.20 -7.50
N LEU A 182 16.33 1.94 -8.30
CA LEU A 182 15.63 3.15 -7.85
C LEU A 182 14.53 2.84 -6.83
N HIS A 183 13.71 1.81 -7.05
CA HIS A 183 12.70 1.39 -6.08
C HIS A 183 13.34 0.92 -4.77
N ARG A 184 14.44 0.17 -4.85
CA ARG A 184 15.26 -0.21 -3.69
C ARG A 184 15.76 1.01 -2.92
N LYS A 185 16.39 1.96 -3.63
CA LYS A 185 16.93 3.19 -3.01
C LYS A 185 15.84 4.05 -2.40
N TYR A 186 14.65 4.09 -3.00
CA TYR A 186 13.49 4.76 -2.41
C TYR A 186 13.05 4.10 -1.10
N LEU A 187 13.00 2.76 -1.06
CA LEU A 187 12.65 2.02 0.16
C LEU A 187 13.71 2.17 1.26
N GLU A 188 15.00 2.16 0.91
CA GLU A 188 16.13 2.42 1.84
C GLU A 188 16.20 3.87 2.35
N MET A 189 15.52 4.81 1.69
CA MET A 189 15.53 6.23 2.08
C MET A 189 14.30 6.60 2.92
N VAL A 190 13.24 5.79 2.85
CA VAL A 190 11.99 6.00 3.59
C VAL A 190 11.98 5.27 4.94
N TYR A 191 12.89 4.33 5.16
CA TYR A 191 13.08 3.55 6.38
C TYR A 191 14.54 3.51 6.81
#